data_AF-A0A7C4X5E3-F1
#
_entry.id   AF-A0A7C4X5E3-F1
#
_cell.length_a   1.000
_cell.length_b   1.000
_cell.length_c   1.000
_cell.angle_alpha   90.00
_cell.angle_beta   90.00
_cell.angle_gamma   90.00
#
_symmetry.space_group_name_H-M   'P 1'
#
loop_
_entity.id
_entity.type
_entity.pdbx_description
1 polymer ?
#
loop_
_entity_poly.entity_id
_entity_poly.type
_entity_poly.pdbx_seq_one_letter_code
_entity_poly.pdbx_strand_id
1 'polypeptide(L)' 'MSRNVAIVIIFIFCVLGPSAVFALSSFASINALGRNPSSAPKVFTGMVISLVFAQTLAIIAMLIAFQLLGPS' A
#
# COMPACT_ATOMS: atom_id res chain seq x y z
N MET A 1 6.98 -0.29 27.49
CA MET A 1 5.96 -0.50 26.45
C MET A 1 5.65 -1.98 26.40
N SER A 2 4.40 -2.41 26.57
CA SER A 2 4.05 -3.83 26.40
C SER A 2 4.21 -4.21 24.92
N ARG A 3 4.85 -5.36 24.64
CA ARG A 3 5.15 -5.88 23.28
C ARG A 3 3.97 -5.73 22.32
N ASN A 4 2.77 -5.99 22.81
CA ASN A 4 1.52 -5.89 22.06
C ASN A 4 1.20 -4.46 21.57
N VAL A 5 1.50 -3.43 22.36
CA VAL A 5 1.24 -2.03 21.99
C VAL A 5 2.21 -1.59 20.88
N ALA A 6 3.48 -2.01 20.95
CA ALA A 6 4.45 -1.73 19.88
C ALA A 6 4.01 -2.37 18.55
N ILE A 7 3.48 -3.59 18.59
CA ILE A 7 2.99 -4.31 17.41
C ILE A 7 1.79 -3.59 16.78
N VAL A 8 0.80 -3.20 17.58
CA VAL A 8 -0.39 -2.48 17.07
C VAL A 8 0.02 -1.19 16.37
N ILE A 9 0.99 -0.45 16.93
CA ILE A 9 1.51 0.77 16.31
C ILE A 9 2.18 0.45 14.96
N ILE A 10 3.05 -0.56 14.89
CA ILE A 10 3.71 -0.98 13.64
C ILE A 10 2.68 -1.36 12.58
N PHE A 11 1.64 -2.09 12.95
CA PHE A 11 0.56 -2.49 12.05
C PHE A 11 -0.21 -1.30 11.50
N ILE A 12 -0.54 -0.32 12.33
CA ILE A 12 -1.22 0.92 11.89
C ILE A 12 -0.39 1.63 10.83
N PHE A 13 0.92 1.81 11.06
CA PHE A 13 1.80 2.45 10.08
C PHE A 13 1.96 1.62 8.79
N CYS A 14 2.07 0.29 8.91
CA CYS A 14 2.18 -0.60 7.75
C CYS A 14 0.93 -0.59 6.86
N VAL A 15 -0.26 -0.35 7.42
CA VAL A 15 -1.52 -0.31 6.65
C VAL A 15 -1.79 1.09 6.12
N LEU A 16 -1.55 2.14 6.90
CA LEU A 16 -1.84 3.51 6.49
C LEU A 16 -1.03 3.96 5.27
N GLY A 17 0.26 3.61 5.22
CA GLY A 17 1.14 3.94 4.09
C GLY A 17 0.62 3.47 2.73
N PRO A 18 0.47 2.16 2.49
CA PRO A 18 -0.04 1.63 1.22
C PRO A 18 -1.49 2.07 0.94
N SER A 19 -2.32 2.25 1.97
CA SER A 19 -3.70 2.75 1.80
C SER A 19 -3.73 4.17 1.23
N ALA A 20 -2.82 5.05 1.68
CA ALA A 20 -2.71 6.41 1.15
C ALA A 20 -2.24 6.40 -0.31
N VAL A 21 -1.23 5.61 -0.65
CA VAL A 21 -0.77 5.45 -2.04
C VAL A 21 -1.87 4.91 -2.93
N PHE A 22 -2.65 3.95 -2.42
CA PHE A 22 -3.79 3.38 -3.13
C PHE A 22 -4.86 4.42 -3.45
N ALA A 23 -5.26 5.20 -2.45
CA ALA A 23 -6.28 6.24 -2.61
C ALA A 23 -5.85 7.31 -3.62
N LEU A 24 -4.62 7.81 -3.49
CA LEU A 24 -4.08 8.85 -4.38
C LEU A 24 -3.92 8.35 -5.82
N SER A 25 -3.35 7.15 -6.00
CA SER A 25 -3.15 6.57 -7.34
C SER A 25 -4.47 6.28 -8.04
N SER A 26 -5.46 5.75 -7.31
CA SER A 26 -6.79 5.47 -7.85
C SER A 26 -7.53 6.75 -8.23
N PHE A 27 -7.48 7.78 -7.37
CA PHE A 27 -8.09 9.08 -7.66
C PHE A 27 -7.47 9.75 -8.89
N ALA A 28 -6.13 9.75 -8.99
CA ALA A 28 -5.42 10.28 -10.15
C ALA A 28 -5.78 9.53 -11.44
N SER A 29 -5.89 8.19 -11.36
CA SER A 29 -6.25 7.35 -12.51
C SER A 29 -7.66 7.63 -13.01
N ILE A 30 -8.63 7.75 -12.11
CA ILE A 30 -10.03 8.09 -12.44
C ILE A 30 -10.10 9.48 -13.11
N ASN A 31 -9.40 10.49 -12.56
CA ASN A 31 -9.36 11.83 -13.14
C ASN A 31 -8.71 11.85 -14.53
N ALA A 32 -7.61 11.11 -14.73
CA ALA A 32 -6.94 11.00 -16.02
C ALA A 32 -7.84 10.35 -17.08
N LEU A 33 -8.50 9.25 -16.72
CA LEU A 33 -9.46 8.54 -17.55
C LEU A 33 -10.68 9.40 -17.90
N GLY A 34 -11.20 10.16 -16.95
CA GLY A 34 -12.33 11.06 -17.16
C GLY A 34 -12.04 12.18 -18.16
N ARG A 35 -10.76 12.61 -18.28
CA ARG A 35 -10.33 13.60 -19.29
C ARG A 35 -10.00 12.96 -20.63
N ASN A 36 -9.45 11.75 -20.64
CA ASN A 36 -9.08 11.06 -21.87
C ASN A 36 -9.23 9.53 -21.75
N PRO A 37 -10.42 8.97 -22.10
CA PRO A 37 -10.69 7.54 -21.95
C PRO A 37 -9.82 6.67 -22.88
N SER A 38 -9.34 7.20 -24.00
CA SER A 38 -8.46 6.46 -24.92
C SER A 38 -7.11 6.10 -24.31
N SER A 39 -6.71 6.76 -23.22
CA SER A 39 -5.45 6.52 -22.52
C SER A 39 -5.52 5.40 -21.47
N ALA A 40 -6.67 4.74 -21.32
CA ALA A 40 -6.92 3.75 -20.26
C ALA A 40 -5.85 2.66 -20.10
N PRO A 41 -5.34 2.02 -21.18
CA PRO A 41 -4.34 0.97 -21.03
C PRO A 41 -3.06 1.49 -20.35
N LYS A 42 -2.61 2.69 -20.74
CA LYS A 42 -1.38 3.29 -20.21
C LYS A 42 -1.55 3.73 -18.75
N VAL A 43 -2.71 4.32 -18.42
CA VAL A 43 -3.03 4.77 -17.06
C VAL A 43 -3.11 3.57 -16.10
N PHE A 44 -3.84 2.52 -16.47
CA PHE A 44 -3.96 1.33 -15.62
C PHE A 44 -2.64 0.60 -15.45
N THR A 45 -1.80 0.49 -16.49
CA THR A 45 -0.45 -0.08 -16.34
C THR A 45 0.38 0.71 -15.32
N GLY A 46 0.41 2.04 -15.42
CA GLY A 46 1.14 2.89 -14.45
C GLY A 46 0.59 2.79 -13.03
N MET A 47 -0.74 2.77 -12.88
CA MET A 47 -1.41 2.59 -11.60
C MET A 47 -1.04 1.24 -10.97
N VAL A 48 -1.21 0.14 -11.69
CA VAL A 48 -0.93 -1.21 -11.17
C VAL A 48 0.54 -1.35 -10.76
N ILE A 49 1.49 -0.86 -11.55
CA ILE A 49 2.92 -0.90 -11.20
C ILE A 49 3.17 -0.14 -9.88
N SER A 50 2.60 1.06 -9.75
CA SER A 50 2.75 1.88 -8.54
C SER A 50 2.15 1.18 -7.31
N LEU A 51 0.97 0.58 -7.46
CA LEU A 51 0.29 -0.14 -6.39
C LEU A 51 1.04 -1.40 -5.98
N VAL A 52 1.54 -2.18 -6.94
CA VAL A 52 2.33 -3.38 -6.67
C VAL A 52 3.57 -3.00 -5.86
N PHE A 53 4.28 -1.94 -6.25
CA PHE A 53 5.48 -1.50 -5.53
C PHE A 53 5.16 -1.11 -4.07
N ALA A 54 4.09 -0.34 -3.86
CA ALA A 54 3.65 0.06 -2.53
C ALA A 54 3.19 -1.14 -1.67
N GLN A 55 2.42 -2.05 -2.26
CA GLN A 55 1.92 -3.26 -1.58
C GLN A 55 3.06 -4.23 -1.25
N THR A 56 4.05 -4.39 -2.12
CA THR A 56 5.21 -5.26 -1.85
C THR A 56 6.00 -4.77 -0.63
N LEU A 57 6.24 -3.47 -0.51
CA LEU A 57 6.89 -2.90 0.68
C LEU A 57 6.07 -3.14 1.96
N ALA A 58 4.74 -2.98 1.87
CA ALA A 58 3.85 -3.25 2.99
C ALA A 58 3.89 -4.72 3.42
N ILE A 59 3.90 -5.66 2.47
CA ILE A 59 3.99 -7.11 2.75
C ILE A 59 5.32 -7.44 3.44
N ILE A 60 6.45 -6.87 2.97
CA ILE A 60 7.76 -7.08 3.59
C ILE A 60 7.76 -6.58 5.04
N ALA A 61 7.25 -5.36 5.28
CA ALA A 61 7.14 -4.80 6.63
C ALA A 61 6.26 -5.66 7.54
N MET A 62 5.16 -6.19 7.00
CA MET A 62 4.22 -7.02 7.73
C MET A 62 4.80 -8.42 8.04
N LEU A 63 5.61 -9.00 7.14
CA LEU A 63 6.38 -10.21 7.41
C LEU A 63 7.38 -10.03 8.56
N ILE A 64 8.08 -8.90 8.61
CA ILE A 64 9.00 -8.58 9.70
C ILE A 64 8.22 -8.46 11.02
N ALA A 65 7.09 -7.77 11.01
CA ALA A 65 6.20 -7.66 12.19
C ALA A 65 5.70 -9.03 12.67
N PHE A 66 5.41 -9.97 11.76
CA PHE A 66 5.05 -11.34 12.12
C PHE A 66 6.23 -12.15 12.68
N GLN A 67 7.44 -11.98 12.17
CA GLN A 67 8.62 -12.64 12.75
C GLN A 67 8.88 -12.17 14.18
N LEU A 68 8.64 -10.89 14.48
CA LEU A 68 8.65 -10.34 15.84
C LEU A 68 7.56 -10.92 16.76
N LEU A 69 6.51 -11.53 16.19
CA LEU A 69 5.42 -12.21 16.89
C LEU A 69 5.75 -13.70 17.18
N GLY A 70 6.68 -14.30 16.43
CA GLY A 70 7.03 -15.71 16.53
C GLY A 70 7.47 -16.11 17.94
N PRO A 71 7.18 -17.35 18.38
CA PRO A 71 7.54 -17.79 19.72
C PRO A 71 9.06 -17.77 19.88
N SER A 72 9.56 -16.83 20.68
CA SER A 72 10.87 -16.87 21.34
C SER A 72 10.74 -17.64 22.65
#